data_AF-A0A7S1MH24-F1
#
_entry.id   AF-A0A7S1MH24-F1
#
_cell.length_a   1.000
_cell.length_b   1.000
_cell.length_c   1.000
_cell.angle_alpha   90.00
_cell.angle_beta   90.00
_cell.angle_gamma   90.00
#
_symmetry.space_group_name_H-M   'P 1'
#
loop_
_entity.id
_entity.type
_entity.pdbx_description
1 polymer ?
#
loop_
_entity_poly.entity_id
_entity_poly.type
_entity_poly.pdbx_seq_one_letter_code
_entity_poly.pdbx_strand_id
1 'polypeptide(L)'
;ALIVGDTGTHVLRRIDLGGAAVSVTTIAGSATNAGHNDGPALSLARLTQPIDVVVHPLSRDRWFTGFGAGYIRRLTFADAMVSTPLGTSSTAAPVDGVGTS
;
A
#
# COMPACT_ATOMS: atom_id res chain seq x y z
N ALA A 1 -13.91 -2.02 -8.26
CA ALA A 1 -12.52 -1.77 -8.69
C ALA A 1 -11.63 -2.85 -8.08
N LEU A 2 -10.63 -3.33 -8.81
CA LEU A 2 -9.58 -4.18 -8.26
C LEU A 2 -8.45 -3.30 -7.76
N ILE A 3 -7.81 -3.71 -6.67
CA ILE A 3 -6.57 -3.10 -6.18
C ILE A 3 -5.47 -4.14 -6.35
N VAL A 4 -4.37 -3.75 -6.99
CA VAL A 4 -3.23 -4.64 -7.22
C VAL A 4 -1.94 -3.96 -6.82
N GLY A 5 -1.04 -4.73 -6.21
CA GLY A 5 0.36 -4.35 -6.07
C GLY A 5 1.07 -4.52 -7.41
N ASP A 6 1.59 -3.42 -7.95
CA ASP A 6 2.46 -3.45 -9.12
C ASP A 6 3.91 -3.55 -8.61
N THR A 7 4.29 -4.78 -8.26
CA THR A 7 5.50 -5.08 -7.46
C THR A 7 6.77 -4.50 -8.07
N GLY A 8 6.93 -4.64 -9.39
CA GLY A 8 8.12 -4.19 -10.12
C GLY A 8 8.26 -2.68 -10.24
N THR A 9 7.16 -1.93 -10.04
CA THR A 9 7.17 -0.46 -10.13
C THR A 9 7.00 0.21 -8.78
N HIS A 10 6.77 -0.55 -7.71
CA HIS A 10 6.63 -0.07 -6.34
C HIS A 10 5.41 0.84 -6.10
N VAL A 11 4.30 0.55 -6.78
CA VAL A 11 3.05 1.30 -6.62
C VAL A 11 1.85 0.38 -6.40
N LEU A 12 0.78 0.93 -5.83
CA LEU A 12 -0.54 0.31 -5.88
C LEU A 12 -1.34 0.88 -7.05
N ARG A 13 -2.02 0.00 -7.78
CA ARG A 13 -2.90 0.36 -8.89
C ARG A 13 -4.35 0.06 -8.56
N ARG A 14 -5.24 0.95 -8.97
CA ARG A 14 -6.68 0.71 -9.05
C ARG A 14 -7.06 0.41 -10.50
N ILE A 15 -7.78 -0.68 -10.69
CA ILE A 15 -8.33 -1.10 -11.99
C ILE A 15 -9.86 -1.00 -11.92
N ASP A 16 -10.44 -0.16 -12.77
CA ASP A 16 -11.88 -0.03 -12.90
C ASP A 16 -12.37 -0.81 -14.12
N LEU A 17 -13.30 -1.75 -13.89
CA LEU A 17 -13.82 -2.69 -14.90
C LEU A 17 -15.25 -2.34 -15.38
N GLY A 18 -15.90 -1.34 -14.77
CA GLY A 18 -17.34 -1.08 -14.93
C GLY A 18 -17.75 -0.17 -16.08
N GLY A 19 -16.83 0.19 -16.98
CA GLY A 19 -17.08 1.09 -18.11
C GLY A 19 -16.99 0.41 -19.47
N ALA A 20 -17.10 1.21 -20.54
CA ALA A 20 -16.87 0.74 -21.91
C ALA A 20 -15.42 0.29 -22.18
N ALA A 21 -14.48 0.71 -21.33
CA ALA A 21 -13.08 0.29 -21.34
C ALA A 21 -12.56 0.10 -19.90
N VAL A 22 -11.53 -0.73 -19.76
CA VAL A 22 -10.78 -0.89 -18.50
C VAL A 22 -9.86 0.32 -18.30
N SER A 23 -9.88 0.94 -17.13
CA SER A 23 -8.94 2.01 -16.76
C SER A 23 -8.06 1.60 -15.60
N VAL A 24 -6.81 2.10 -15.60
CA VAL A 24 -5.82 1.84 -14.56
C VAL A 24 -5.29 3.18 -14.04
N THR A 25 -5.27 3.33 -12.72
CA THR A 25 -4.73 4.53 -12.05
C THR A 25 -3.76 4.13 -10.95
N THR A 26 -2.67 4.88 -10.81
CA THR A 26 -1.80 4.77 -9.64
C THR A 26 -2.47 5.46 -8.46
N ILE A 27 -2.54 4.78 -7.31
CA ILE A 27 -3.22 5.30 -6.11
C ILE A 27 -2.30 5.46 -4.90
N ALA A 28 -1.10 4.85 -4.92
CA ALA A 28 -0.07 5.05 -3.91
C ALA A 28 1.31 4.67 -4.44
N GLY A 29 2.34 5.32 -3.90
CA GLY A 29 3.74 5.10 -4.27
C GLY A 29 4.19 5.96 -5.44
N SER A 30 5.46 5.79 -5.80
CA SER A 30 6.11 6.50 -6.91
C SER A 30 6.82 5.48 -7.78
N ALA A 31 6.46 5.44 -9.07
CA ALA A 31 7.08 4.52 -10.02
C ALA A 31 8.61 4.72 -10.02
N THR A 32 9.35 3.62 -10.04
CA THR A 32 10.83 3.59 -10.08
C THR A 32 11.54 4.24 -8.89
N ASN A 33 10.81 4.61 -7.83
CA ASN A 33 11.37 5.18 -6.61
C ASN A 33 10.89 4.37 -5.40
N ALA A 34 11.59 3.26 -5.15
CA ALA A 34 11.34 2.39 -4.01
C ALA A 34 11.67 3.08 -2.69
N GLY A 35 11.00 2.68 -1.61
CA GLY A 35 11.38 3.08 -0.27
C GLY A 35 10.31 2.85 0.77
N HIS A 36 10.61 3.28 1.99
CA HIS A 36 9.69 3.24 3.13
C HIS A 36 9.48 4.66 3.63
N ASN A 37 8.41 5.30 3.15
CA ASN A 37 8.00 6.61 3.64
C ASN A 37 6.48 6.67 3.76
N ASP A 38 6.00 7.19 4.89
CA ASP A 38 4.59 7.44 5.19
C ASP A 38 4.14 8.80 4.63
N GLY A 39 2.84 9.05 4.62
CA GLY A 39 2.22 10.33 4.24
C GLY A 39 1.35 10.25 2.98
N PRO A 40 1.06 11.40 2.32
CA PRO A 40 0.16 11.45 1.19
C PRO A 40 0.57 10.49 0.07
N ALA A 41 -0.38 9.68 -0.39
CA ALA A 41 -0.10 8.46 -1.13
C ALA A 41 0.67 8.66 -2.44
N LEU A 42 0.44 9.77 -3.15
CA LEU A 42 1.04 10.03 -4.46
C LEU A 42 2.22 10.99 -4.43
N SER A 43 2.32 11.87 -3.43
CA SER A 43 3.41 12.87 -3.36
C SER A 43 4.55 12.43 -2.46
N LEU A 44 4.25 11.89 -1.28
CA LEU A 44 5.25 11.61 -0.25
C LEU A 44 5.49 10.11 -0.03
N ALA A 45 4.44 9.30 -0.08
CA ALA A 45 4.56 7.89 0.23
C ALA A 45 5.50 7.18 -0.74
N ARG A 46 6.36 6.31 -0.19
CA ARG A 46 7.20 5.39 -0.95
C ARG A 46 6.92 3.98 -0.49
N LEU A 47 6.81 3.07 -1.45
CA LEU A 47 6.55 1.66 -1.19
C LEU A 47 7.75 0.83 -1.66
N THR A 48 7.90 -0.37 -1.12
CA THR A 48 8.92 -1.33 -1.57
C THR A 48 8.21 -2.60 -1.96
N GLN A 49 8.21 -2.89 -3.26
CA GLN A 49 7.71 -4.15 -3.83
C GLN A 49 6.41 -4.65 -3.18
N PRO A 50 5.27 -3.95 -3.33
CA PRO A 50 4.02 -4.42 -2.76
C PRO A 50 3.64 -5.77 -3.38
N ILE A 51 3.35 -6.78 -2.56
CA ILE A 51 3.03 -8.14 -3.03
C ILE A 51 1.57 -8.48 -2.76
N ASP A 52 1.11 -8.26 -1.53
CA ASP A 52 -0.27 -8.57 -1.14
C ASP A 52 -1.03 -7.27 -0.83
N VAL A 53 -2.32 -7.26 -1.17
CA VAL A 53 -3.22 -6.15 -0.88
C VAL A 53 -4.62 -6.65 -0.61
N VAL A 54 -5.16 -6.27 0.55
CA VAL A 54 -6.54 -6.57 0.95
C VAL A 54 -7.30 -5.27 1.20
N VAL A 55 -8.57 -5.26 0.85
CA VAL A 55 -9.45 -4.09 1.02
C VAL A 55 -10.40 -4.38 2.18
N HIS A 56 -10.38 -3.51 3.19
CA HIS A 56 -11.33 -3.62 4.30
C HIS A 56 -12.76 -3.31 3.80
N PRO A 57 -13.76 -4.18 4.03
CA PRO A 57 -15.04 -4.10 3.35
C PRO A 57 -15.89 -2.87 3.71
N LEU A 58 -15.69 -2.30 4.91
CA LEU A 58 -16.48 -1.15 5.38
C LEU A 58 -15.76 0.18 5.12
N SER A 59 -14.55 0.34 5.66
CA SER A 59 -13.78 1.59 5.51
C SER A 59 -13.18 1.77 4.11
N ARG A 60 -13.07 0.69 3.33
CA ARG A 60 -12.37 0.63 2.03
C ARG A 60 -10.87 0.95 2.09
N ASP A 61 -10.29 0.94 3.29
CA ASP A 61 -8.84 1.05 3.45
C ASP A 61 -8.16 -0.16 2.84
N ARG A 62 -6.94 0.04 2.34
CA ARG A 62 -6.16 -1.01 1.71
C ARG A 62 -5.00 -1.33 2.63
N TRP A 63 -4.91 -2.58 3.05
CA TRP A 63 -3.79 -3.08 3.82
C TRP A 63 -2.90 -3.87 2.89
N PHE A 64 -1.61 -3.62 2.95
CA PHE A 64 -0.66 -4.22 2.01
C PHE A 64 0.68 -4.48 2.67
N THR A 65 1.41 -5.43 2.10
CA THR A 65 2.75 -5.83 2.53
C THR A 65 3.75 -5.57 1.42
N GLY A 66 4.99 -5.27 1.81
CA GLY A 66 6.14 -5.25 0.90
C GLY A 66 6.97 -6.52 1.03
N PHE A 67 7.65 -6.94 -0.05
CA PHE A 67 8.58 -8.06 0.00
C PHE A 67 9.68 -7.83 1.05
N GLY A 68 9.83 -8.75 2.01
CA GLY A 68 10.88 -8.69 3.03
C GLY A 68 10.82 -7.48 3.96
N ALA A 69 9.71 -6.73 3.95
CA ALA A 69 9.60 -5.44 4.62
C ALA A 69 9.58 -5.54 6.16
N GLY A 70 9.04 -6.63 6.72
CA GLY A 70 8.87 -6.77 8.17
C GLY A 70 7.78 -5.85 8.77
N TYR A 71 7.00 -5.17 7.92
CA TYR A 71 5.92 -4.28 8.33
C TYR A 71 4.67 -4.43 7.44
N ILE A 72 3.51 -4.10 7.98
CA ILE A 72 2.23 -4.03 7.27
C ILE A 72 1.83 -2.56 7.17
N ARG A 73 1.36 -2.14 5.99
CA ARG A 73 1.03 -0.75 5.69
C ARG A 73 -0.44 -0.59 5.34
N ARG A 74 -0.96 0.59 5.60
CA ARG A 74 -2.37 0.95 5.36
C ARG A 74 -2.42 2.18 4.45
N LEU A 75 -3.18 2.08 3.37
CA LEU A 75 -3.64 3.21 2.56
C LEU A 75 -5.09 3.52 2.93
N THR A 76 -5.31 4.66 3.56
CA THR A 76 -6.65 5.10 3.97
C THR A 76 -7.50 5.50 2.77
N PHE A 77 -8.79 5.19 2.82
CA PHE A 77 -9.72 5.56 1.76
C PHE A 77 -10.07 7.06 1.79
N ALA A 78 -10.32 7.59 2.99
CA ALA A 78 -10.92 8.91 3.16
C ALA A 78 -10.00 10.07 2.74
N ASP A 79 -8.71 9.97 3.04
CA ASP A 79 -7.73 11.06 2.90
C ASP A 79 -6.48 10.65 2.10
N ALA A 80 -6.45 9.44 1.54
CA ALA A 80 -5.36 8.93 0.70
C ALA A 80 -3.97 9.07 1.35
N MET A 81 -3.86 8.61 2.60
CA MET A 81 -2.61 8.57 3.36
C MET A 81 -2.10 7.14 3.46
N VAL A 82 -0.79 6.98 3.30
CA VAL A 82 -0.11 5.72 3.63
C VAL A 82 0.52 5.84 5.01
N SER A 83 0.25 4.87 5.88
CA SER A 83 0.90 4.72 7.17
C SER A 83 1.47 3.32 7.36
N THR A 84 2.32 3.16 8.38
CA THR A 84 2.88 1.86 8.81
C THR A 84 2.39 1.52 10.23
N PRO A 85 1.20 0.92 10.40
CA PRO A 85 0.63 0.69 11.73
C PRO A 85 1.24 -0.49 12.49
N LEU A 86 1.96 -1.38 11.80
CA LEU A 86 2.41 -2.67 12.34
C LEU A 86 3.83 -3.00 11.84
N GLY A 87 4.71 -3.32 12.78
CA GLY A 87 6.10 -3.72 12.51
C GLY A 87 7.06 -2.54 12.27
N THR A 88 8.35 -2.82 12.30
CA THR A 88 9.42 -1.85 12.02
C THR A 88 10.37 -2.40 10.95
N SER A 89 10.95 -1.52 10.14
CA SER A 89 11.84 -1.87 9.02
C SER A 89 13.17 -2.52 9.42
N SER A 90 13.43 -2.67 10.73
CA SER A 90 14.68 -3.21 11.28
C SER A 90 14.66 -4.71 11.57
N THR A 91 13.50 -5.38 11.52
CA THR A 91 13.42 -6.81 11.84
C THR A 91 12.37 -7.49 10.95
N ALA A 92 12.81 -8.38 10.05
CA ALA A 92 11.93 -9.28 9.28
C ALA A 92 11.22 -10.33 10.15
N ALA A 93 11.25 -10.18 11.48
CA ALA A 93 10.57 -10.98 12.47
C ALA A 93 9.57 -10.08 13.22
N PRO A 94 8.40 -9.76 12.62
CA PRO A 94 7.36 -9.04 13.32
C PRO A 94 6.93 -9.85 14.55
N VAL A 95 6.83 -9.18 15.70
CA VAL A 95 6.31 -9.78 16.94
C VAL A 95 4.81 -9.49 16.98
N ASP A 96 4.00 -10.49 17.33
CA ASP A 96 2.56 -10.30 17.58
C ASP A 96 2.35 -9.26 18.68
N GLY A 97 1.49 -8.28 18.41
CA GLY A 97 1.26 -7.19 19.35
C GLY A 97 0.18 -6.23 18.89
N VAL A 98 -0.17 -5.30 19.77
CA VAL A 98 -1.07 -4.19 19.42
C VAL A 98 -0.28 -3.19 18.59
N GLY A 99 -0.75 -2.86 17.40
CA GLY A 99 -0.12 -1.87 16.54
C GLY A 99 0.00 -0.53 17.23
N THR A 100 1.24 -0.07 17.37
CA THR A 100 1.57 1.24 17.90
C THR A 100 2.45 1.93 16.87
N SER A 101 2.03 3.14 16.50
CA SER A 101 2.81 4.12 15.73
C SER A 101 4.30 4.09 16.02
#